data_AF-A0A7D9L9S9-F1
#
_entry.id   AF-A0A7D9L9S9-F1
#
_cell.length_a   1.000
_cell.length_b   1.000
_cell.length_c   1.000
_cell.angle_alpha   90.00
_cell.angle_beta   90.00
_cell.angle_gamma   90.00
#
_symmetry.space_group_name_H-M   'P 1'
#
loop_
_entity.id
_entity.type
_entity.pdbx_description
1 polymer ?
#
loop_
_entity_poly.entity_id
_entity_poly.type
_entity_poly.pdbx_seq_one_letter_code
_entity_poly.pdbx_strand_id
1 'polypeptide(L)'
;MALSHLTTERVLAQIERVIQFNHEFRLNDSVKVNLVHVEMSNGGTGTKRSEINLEKHLAKKVSIIRIQNKEDLCLSRALVVSIDKIENDSRYKPISDFRCSLQTRLAHDFHQKAGVPLGSCGIDQVKQFQAYLTDCQINIVSKEHQNSFIFSGPDKEKRIYLFLHDNHFDVITSMPAFVARKMYCHTCKKGYDHQREHLCGDMCKLFYFQNGPIVSWISCSDCNRIFKSQECFHRHKQNVGNAKSICMSIAKCPHCNRVFERTELRPDLHHCGLKRCSICEKYVGIEDHQCYMQPVKEKPRRETNMCDDEADEDVHESGYNELLFFDFECIQENATHEPNLCVIQNEAGDEWMFQGHNTRNDFCEWLFRKEH
;
A
#
# COMPACT_ATOMS: atom_id res chain seq x y z
N MET A 1 0.10 5.49 -15.63
CA MET A 1 1.35 5.73 -16.39
C MET A 1 2.12 4.42 -16.41
N ALA A 2 2.25 3.79 -17.58
CA ALA A 2 3.01 2.55 -17.74
C ALA A 2 4.47 2.70 -17.28
N LEU A 3 5.07 1.60 -16.78
CA LEU A 3 6.48 1.56 -16.38
C LEU A 3 7.41 1.95 -17.55
N SER A 4 7.00 1.68 -18.78
CA SER A 4 7.69 2.07 -20.02
C SER A 4 7.73 3.58 -20.27
N HIS A 5 6.84 4.36 -19.64
CA HIS A 5 6.78 5.82 -19.75
C HIS A 5 7.59 6.52 -18.66
N LEU A 6 8.16 5.73 -17.74
CA LEU A 6 8.97 6.17 -16.61
C LEU A 6 10.45 6.10 -17.02
N THR A 7 10.79 6.90 -18.02
CA THR A 7 12.14 6.94 -18.57
C THR A 7 13.07 7.81 -17.71
N THR A 8 14.36 7.55 -17.81
CA THR A 8 15.39 8.31 -17.09
C THR A 8 15.28 9.81 -17.36
N GLU A 9 14.97 10.20 -18.60
CA GLU A 9 14.85 11.59 -19.02
C GLU A 9 13.68 12.29 -18.31
N ARG A 10 12.54 11.62 -18.15
CA ARG A 10 11.37 12.19 -17.46
C ARG A 10 11.61 12.36 -15.96
N VAL A 11 12.28 11.40 -15.33
CA VAL A 11 12.67 11.48 -13.92
C VAL A 11 13.66 12.63 -13.71
N LEU A 12 14.71 12.68 -14.54
CA LEU A 12 15.71 13.74 -14.48
C LEU A 12 15.12 15.13 -14.78
N ALA A 13 14.18 15.24 -15.73
CA ALA A 13 13.51 16.50 -16.03
C ALA A 13 12.70 17.04 -14.84
N GLN A 14 12.08 16.17 -14.03
CA GLN A 14 11.41 16.61 -12.81
C GLN A 14 12.40 17.01 -11.72
N ILE A 15 13.51 16.30 -11.58
CA ILE A 15 14.59 16.66 -10.64
C ILE A 15 15.18 18.02 -11.03
N GLU A 16 15.44 18.23 -12.32
CA GLU A 16 15.95 19.48 -12.88
C GLU A 16 14.98 20.64 -12.63
N ARG A 17 13.68 20.43 -12.85
CA ARG A 17 12.64 21.42 -12.52
C ARG A 17 12.68 21.83 -11.05
N VAL A 18 12.88 20.89 -10.13
CA VAL A 18 12.96 21.16 -8.68
C VAL A 18 14.24 21.93 -8.34
N ILE A 19 15.38 21.58 -8.94
CA ILE A 19 16.66 22.31 -8.78
C ILE A 19 16.53 23.75 -9.29
N GLN A 20 15.90 23.94 -10.44
CA GLN A 20 15.68 25.26 -11.03
C GLN A 20 14.73 26.12 -10.20
N PHE A 21 13.77 25.51 -9.49
CA PHE A 21 12.84 26.22 -8.62
C PHE A 21 13.45 26.54 -7.23
N ASN A 22 14.39 25.73 -6.73
CA ASN A 22 15.01 25.93 -5.42
C ASN A 22 16.55 25.99 -5.54
N HIS A 23 17.07 27.21 -5.73
CA HIS A 23 18.49 27.48 -5.96
C HIS A 23 19.44 27.11 -4.81
N GLU A 24 18.94 26.83 -3.60
CA GLU A 24 19.75 26.35 -2.47
C GLU A 24 19.98 24.83 -2.50
N PHE A 25 19.21 24.08 -3.30
CA PHE A 25 19.33 22.64 -3.41
C PHE A 25 20.51 22.24 -4.30
N ARG A 26 21.63 21.85 -3.69
CA ARG A 26 22.82 21.34 -4.40
C ARG A 26 22.85 19.82 -4.38
N LEU A 27 22.75 19.20 -5.56
CA LEU A 27 23.06 17.78 -5.73
C LEU A 27 24.57 17.56 -5.51
N ASN A 28 24.93 16.92 -4.40
CA ASN A 28 26.28 16.40 -4.17
C ASN A 28 26.25 14.86 -4.22
N ASP A 29 27.40 14.22 -4.08
CA ASP A 29 27.57 12.75 -4.17
C ASP A 29 26.78 11.94 -3.11
N SER A 30 26.03 12.60 -2.21
CA SER A 30 25.25 11.97 -1.14
C SER A 30 23.74 11.92 -1.38
N VAL A 31 23.24 12.49 -2.49
CA VAL A 31 21.78 12.53 -2.74
C VAL A 31 21.26 11.18 -3.22
N LYS A 32 20.38 10.56 -2.42
CA LYS A 32 19.65 9.35 -2.77
C LYS A 32 18.23 9.71 -3.19
N VAL A 33 17.93 9.52 -4.48
CA VAL A 33 16.57 9.68 -5.02
C VAL A 33 15.85 8.34 -4.94
N ASN A 34 14.78 8.29 -4.15
CA ASN A 34 13.90 7.12 -4.07
C ASN A 34 12.65 7.39 -4.91
N LEU A 35 12.56 6.72 -6.06
CA LEU A 35 11.37 6.76 -6.90
C LEU A 35 10.38 5.69 -6.42
N VAL A 36 9.18 6.12 -6.02
CA VAL A 36 8.08 5.23 -5.68
C VAL A 36 7.02 5.35 -6.77
N HIS A 37 6.90 4.32 -7.60
CA HIS A 37 5.79 4.18 -8.55
C HIS A 37 4.64 3.48 -7.84
N VAL A 38 3.52 4.18 -7.69
CA VAL A 38 2.28 3.61 -7.16
C VAL A 38 1.37 3.33 -8.36
N GLU A 39 1.22 2.05 -8.70
CA GLU A 39 0.16 1.64 -9.61
C GLU A 39 -1.19 1.90 -8.93
N MET A 40 -2.15 2.47 -9.66
CA MET A 40 -3.51 2.62 -9.14
C MET A 40 -4.05 1.23 -8.81
N SER A 41 -4.39 1.01 -7.55
CA SER A 41 -4.99 -0.25 -7.12
C SER A 41 -6.28 -0.47 -7.89
N ASN A 42 -6.47 -1.66 -8.45
CA ASN A 42 -7.82 -2.12 -8.78
C ASN A 42 -8.64 -2.05 -7.48
N GLY A 43 -9.84 -1.46 -7.53
CA GLY A 43 -10.69 -1.21 -6.37
C GLY A 43 -10.65 -2.35 -5.35
N GLY A 44 -10.30 -2.01 -4.10
CA GLY A 44 -10.20 -2.98 -3.02
C GLY A 44 -11.49 -3.03 -2.20
N THR A 45 -11.84 -4.21 -1.72
CA THR A 45 -12.82 -4.46 -0.63
C THR A 45 -12.25 -4.04 0.73
N GLY A 46 -11.70 -2.83 0.81
CA GLY A 46 -11.27 -2.22 2.07
C GLY A 46 -12.40 -1.36 2.62
N THR A 47 -12.69 -1.46 3.91
CA THR A 47 -13.52 -0.48 4.61
C THR A 47 -12.96 0.91 4.33
N LYS A 48 -13.81 1.85 3.87
CA LYS A 48 -13.42 3.25 3.66
C LYS A 48 -12.65 3.73 4.90
N ARG A 49 -11.36 4.06 4.74
CA ARG A 49 -10.58 4.66 5.83
C ARG A 49 -11.16 6.06 6.05
N SER A 50 -11.92 6.22 7.10
CA SER A 50 -12.65 7.47 7.39
C SER A 50 -11.78 8.55 8.05
N GLU A 51 -10.56 8.23 8.48
CA GLU A 51 -9.84 9.11 9.42
C GLU A 51 -8.50 9.62 8.87
N ILE A 52 -8.47 10.92 8.55
CA ILE A 52 -7.28 11.71 8.18
C ILE A 52 -6.60 12.33 9.43
N ASN A 53 -7.24 12.29 10.60
CA ASN A 53 -6.72 12.90 11.82
C ASN A 53 -5.64 12.02 12.48
N LEU A 54 -4.38 12.51 12.47
CA LEU A 54 -3.23 11.81 13.04
C LEU A 54 -3.41 11.50 14.53
N GLU A 55 -3.80 12.49 15.33
CA GLU A 55 -3.92 12.34 16.79
C GLU A 55 -4.92 11.25 17.16
N LYS A 56 -6.08 11.21 16.49
CA LYS A 56 -7.05 10.12 16.65
C LYS A 56 -6.49 8.79 16.17
N HIS A 57 -5.73 8.77 15.08
CA HIS A 57 -5.08 7.56 14.59
C HIS A 57 -4.07 7.00 15.60
N LEU A 58 -3.18 7.85 16.13
CA LEU A 58 -2.18 7.49 17.13
C LEU A 58 -2.84 7.02 18.43
N ALA A 59 -3.91 7.68 18.88
CA ALA A 59 -4.64 7.28 20.08
C ALA A 59 -5.29 5.88 19.96
N LYS A 60 -5.77 5.51 18.77
CA LYS A 60 -6.38 4.20 18.53
C LYS A 60 -5.34 3.10 18.27
N LYS A 61 -4.14 3.45 17.84
CA LYS A 61 -3.14 2.51 17.35
C LYS A 61 -2.32 1.94 18.50
N VAL A 62 -2.78 0.80 19.02
CA VAL A 62 -2.16 0.06 20.14
C VAL A 62 -0.69 -0.29 19.90
N SER A 63 -0.26 -0.40 18.63
CA SER A 63 1.13 -0.67 18.28
C SER A 63 2.08 0.51 18.51
N ILE A 64 1.57 1.69 18.88
CA ILE A 64 2.35 2.88 19.18
C ILE A 64 2.18 3.25 20.67
N ILE A 65 3.28 3.39 21.40
CA ILE A 65 3.27 4.00 22.73
C ILE A 65 3.59 5.47 22.55
N ARG A 66 2.66 6.31 23.01
CA ARG A 66 2.84 7.77 22.98
C ARG A 66 3.82 8.21 24.06
N ILE A 67 4.85 8.92 23.65
CA ILE A 67 5.81 9.54 24.53
C ILE A 67 5.37 10.97 24.79
N GLN A 68 5.46 11.44 26.03
CA GLN A 68 5.26 12.85 26.31
C GLN A 68 6.58 13.58 26.14
N ASN A 69 6.63 14.53 25.22
CA ASN A 69 7.80 15.39 25.05
C ASN A 69 7.82 16.45 26.16
N LYS A 70 8.47 16.12 27.27
CA LYS A 70 8.82 17.09 28.30
C LYS A 70 10.33 17.29 28.29
N GLU A 71 10.74 18.55 28.22
CA GLU A 71 12.15 19.01 28.14
C GLU A 71 12.87 18.63 26.84
N ASP A 72 12.14 18.43 25.73
CA ASP A 72 12.69 18.02 24.43
C ASP A 72 13.41 16.66 24.41
N LEU A 73 13.09 15.79 25.37
CA LEU A 73 13.70 14.47 25.56
C LEU A 73 12.90 13.32 24.95
N CYS A 74 11.99 13.58 24.01
CA CYS A 74 11.14 12.51 23.45
C CYS A 74 11.96 11.34 22.87
N LEU A 75 13.09 11.60 22.20
CA LEU A 75 13.96 10.53 21.69
C LEU A 75 14.51 9.63 22.81
N SER A 76 15.15 10.22 23.82
CA SER A 76 15.76 9.45 24.91
C SER A 76 14.73 8.75 25.77
N ARG A 77 13.57 9.36 26.00
CA ARG A 77 12.40 8.71 26.64
C ARG A 77 11.92 7.50 25.82
N ALA A 78 11.78 7.66 24.51
CA ALA A 78 11.36 6.57 23.62
C ALA A 78 12.36 5.41 23.62
N LEU A 79 13.67 5.72 23.63
CA LEU A 79 14.73 4.71 23.71
C LEU A 79 14.70 3.95 25.02
N VAL A 80 14.58 4.64 26.17
CA VAL A 80 14.47 4.00 27.49
C VAL A 80 13.27 3.05 27.53
N VAL A 81 12.08 3.51 27.12
CA VAL A 81 10.86 2.68 27.08
C VAL A 81 11.04 1.46 26.16
N SER A 82 11.74 1.62 25.04
CA SER A 82 11.99 0.54 24.08
C SER A 82 12.96 -0.50 24.64
N ILE A 83 14.03 -0.08 25.30
CA ILE A 83 15.03 -0.97 25.90
C ILE A 83 14.39 -1.81 26.99
N ASP A 84 13.67 -1.20 27.93
CA ASP A 84 13.03 -1.93 29.03
C ASP A 84 11.99 -2.95 28.53
N LYS A 85 11.31 -2.62 27.42
CA LYS A 85 10.38 -3.55 26.77
C LYS A 85 11.10 -4.77 26.19
N ILE A 86 12.25 -4.57 25.56
CA ILE A 86 13.05 -5.64 24.96
C ILE A 86 13.66 -6.52 26.04
N GLU A 87 14.14 -5.93 27.13
CA GLU A 87 14.73 -6.65 28.26
C GLU A 87 13.68 -7.31 29.17
N ASN A 88 12.40 -7.08 28.88
CA ASN A 88 11.26 -7.57 29.67
C ASN A 88 11.40 -7.21 31.16
N ASP A 89 11.88 -5.99 31.43
CA ASP A 89 12.08 -5.53 32.80
C ASP A 89 10.72 -5.43 33.52
N SER A 90 10.66 -6.00 34.72
CA SER A 90 9.55 -5.83 35.67
C SER A 90 9.08 -4.38 35.85
N ARG A 91 9.97 -3.40 35.62
CA ARG A 91 9.76 -1.95 35.74
C ARG A 91 9.20 -1.29 34.47
N TYR A 92 9.00 -2.03 33.38
CA TYR A 92 8.47 -1.49 32.12
C TYR A 92 7.12 -0.78 32.29
N LYS A 93 6.20 -1.31 33.10
CA LYS A 93 4.90 -0.68 33.35
C LYS A 93 5.05 0.72 34.01
N PRO A 94 5.80 0.87 35.11
CA PRO A 94 6.14 2.18 35.66
C PRO A 94 6.82 3.13 34.66
N ILE A 95 7.72 2.65 33.81
CA ILE A 95 8.55 3.50 32.92
C ILE A 95 7.80 3.92 31.66
N SER A 96 6.84 3.11 31.21
CA SER A 96 5.90 3.46 30.14
C SER A 96 4.77 4.40 30.61
N ASP A 97 4.54 4.52 31.92
CA ASP A 97 3.63 5.52 32.48
C ASP A 97 4.31 6.90 32.55
N PHE A 98 3.89 7.81 31.67
CA PHE A 98 4.41 9.17 31.59
C PHE A 98 4.28 9.99 32.89
N ARG A 99 3.36 9.60 33.79
CA ARG A 99 3.18 10.24 35.09
C ARG A 99 4.31 9.91 36.06
N CYS A 100 5.10 8.88 35.76
CA CYS A 100 6.24 8.50 36.57
C CYS A 100 7.48 9.33 36.20
N SER A 101 8.07 9.99 37.19
CA SER A 101 9.32 10.75 37.04
C SER A 101 10.51 9.87 36.65
N LEU A 102 10.41 8.54 36.86
CA LEU A 102 11.46 7.57 36.55
C LEU A 102 11.87 7.61 35.08
N GLN A 103 10.91 7.71 34.14
CA GLN A 103 11.21 7.82 32.71
C GLN A 103 12.08 9.05 32.40
N THR A 104 11.75 10.19 33.03
CA THR A 104 12.50 11.45 32.84
C THR A 104 13.92 11.32 33.38
N ARG A 105 14.07 10.76 34.58
CA ARG A 105 15.39 10.55 35.19
C ARG A 105 16.27 9.62 34.35
N LEU A 106 15.70 8.49 33.90
CA LEU A 106 16.42 7.54 33.05
C LEU A 106 16.81 8.16 31.70
N ALA A 107 15.97 9.02 31.11
CA ALA A 107 16.30 9.74 29.89
C ALA A 107 17.50 10.68 30.09
N HIS A 108 17.53 11.44 31.19
CA HIS A 108 18.68 12.30 31.55
C HIS A 108 19.96 11.49 31.77
N ASP A 109 19.89 10.41 32.56
CA ASP A 109 21.03 9.50 32.77
C ASP A 109 21.51 8.90 31.43
N PHE A 110 20.60 8.63 30.51
CA PHE A 110 20.92 8.06 29.20
C PHE A 110 21.69 9.06 28.32
N HIS A 111 21.31 10.33 28.31
CA HIS A 111 22.08 11.40 27.66
C HIS A 111 23.50 11.49 28.24
N GLN A 112 23.63 11.49 29.56
CA GLN A 112 24.93 11.56 30.24
C GLN A 112 25.82 10.36 29.89
N LYS A 113 25.27 9.14 29.93
CA LYS A 113 26.02 7.92 29.64
C LYS A 113 26.42 7.79 28.16
N ALA A 114 25.56 8.23 27.25
CA ALA A 114 25.82 8.21 25.82
C ALA A 114 26.68 9.39 25.34
N GLY A 115 26.95 10.38 26.20
CA GLY A 115 27.69 11.59 25.84
C GLY A 115 26.94 12.51 24.87
N VAL A 116 25.60 12.44 24.87
CA VAL A 116 24.73 13.24 23.98
C VAL A 116 24.23 14.46 24.74
N PRO A 117 24.44 15.70 24.23
CA PRO A 117 23.92 16.91 24.87
C PRO A 117 22.42 16.84 25.10
N LEU A 118 21.96 17.41 26.22
CA LEU A 118 20.53 17.57 26.49
C LEU A 118 19.90 18.58 25.54
N GLY A 119 18.69 18.29 25.07
CA GLY A 119 17.91 19.17 24.19
C GLY A 119 17.25 18.42 23.04
N SER A 120 16.74 19.19 22.07
CA SER A 120 16.06 18.66 20.90
C SER A 120 16.96 17.69 20.12
N CYS A 121 16.49 16.47 19.96
CA CYS A 121 17.22 15.42 19.26
C CYS A 121 16.68 15.22 17.84
N GLY A 122 17.59 15.17 16.87
CA GLY A 122 17.32 14.74 15.50
C GLY A 122 18.09 13.47 15.14
N ILE A 123 18.28 13.23 13.85
CA ILE A 123 18.94 12.03 13.34
C ILE A 123 20.42 11.94 13.75
N ASP A 124 21.11 13.05 13.99
CA ASP A 124 22.50 13.01 14.43
C ASP A 124 22.63 12.51 15.88
N GLN A 125 21.73 12.91 16.77
CA GLN A 125 21.65 12.33 18.11
C GLN A 125 21.26 10.84 18.04
N VAL A 126 20.38 10.45 17.11
CA VAL A 126 20.07 9.02 16.88
C VAL A 126 21.35 8.23 16.53
N LYS A 127 22.24 8.76 15.69
CA LYS A 127 23.52 8.11 15.37
C LYS A 127 24.42 7.98 16.60
N GLN A 128 24.48 9.01 17.46
CA GLN A 128 25.26 8.98 18.70
C GLN A 128 24.72 7.92 19.67
N PHE A 129 23.40 7.87 19.87
CA PHE A 129 22.76 6.83 20.67
C PHE A 129 22.94 5.43 20.07
N GLN A 130 22.91 5.29 18.74
CA GLN A 130 23.21 4.03 18.07
C GLN A 130 24.66 3.56 18.30
N ALA A 131 25.62 4.48 18.33
CA ALA A 131 27.01 4.15 18.63
C ALA A 131 27.20 3.66 20.08
N TYR A 132 26.42 4.22 21.01
CA TYR A 132 26.38 3.77 22.41
C TYR A 132 25.68 2.41 22.58
N LEU A 133 24.52 2.21 21.93
CA LEU A 133 23.74 0.97 21.97
C LEU A 133 24.31 -0.10 21.00
N THR A 134 25.42 -0.70 21.38
CA THR A 134 26.14 -1.68 20.53
C THR A 134 25.40 -3.01 20.32
N ASP A 135 24.45 -3.36 21.17
CA ASP A 135 23.67 -4.61 21.12
C ASP A 135 22.29 -4.45 20.45
N CYS A 136 21.86 -3.22 20.17
CA CYS A 136 20.55 -2.91 19.61
C CYS A 136 20.65 -2.19 18.25
N GLN A 137 19.70 -2.45 17.37
CA GLN A 137 19.51 -1.71 16.12
C GLN A 137 18.37 -0.71 16.28
N ILE A 138 18.67 0.59 16.19
CA ILE A 138 17.67 1.66 16.15
C ILE A 138 17.14 1.79 14.71
N ASN A 139 15.81 1.81 14.57
CA ASN A 139 15.12 2.02 13.31
C ASN A 139 14.11 3.15 13.46
N ILE A 140 14.17 4.15 12.59
CA ILE A 140 13.27 5.31 12.61
C ILE A 140 12.36 5.28 11.39
N VAL A 141 11.05 5.22 11.65
CA VAL A 141 9.99 5.31 10.65
C VAL A 141 9.40 6.71 10.68
N SER A 142 9.31 7.41 9.54
CA SER A 142 8.85 8.81 9.49
C SER A 142 7.49 8.96 8.81
N LYS A 143 6.56 9.68 9.46
CA LYS A 143 5.28 10.11 8.88
C LYS A 143 5.48 10.93 7.60
N GLU A 144 6.38 11.91 7.65
CA GLU A 144 6.65 12.83 6.53
C GLU A 144 7.18 12.09 5.30
N HIS A 145 7.86 10.97 5.53
CA HIS A 145 8.38 10.10 4.48
C HIS A 145 7.47 8.90 4.22
N GLN A 146 6.15 9.07 4.34
CA GLN A 146 5.13 8.06 4.04
C GLN A 146 5.30 6.75 4.84
N ASN A 147 5.67 6.86 6.12
CA ASN A 147 6.01 5.73 7.00
C ASN A 147 7.17 4.86 6.48
N SER A 148 8.12 5.45 5.74
CA SER A 148 9.37 4.80 5.35
C SER A 148 10.45 4.96 6.41
N PHE A 149 11.50 4.14 6.30
CA PHE A 149 12.66 4.18 7.18
C PHE A 149 13.59 5.32 6.77
N ILE A 150 13.79 6.29 7.65
CA ILE A 150 14.74 7.39 7.44
C ILE A 150 16.10 7.12 8.09
N PHE A 151 16.14 6.19 9.05
CA PHE A 151 17.36 5.70 9.68
C PHE A 151 17.22 4.23 10.06
N SER A 152 18.28 3.46 9.84
CA SER A 152 18.40 2.08 10.31
C SER A 152 19.86 1.85 10.67
N GLY A 153 20.12 1.53 11.94
CA GLY A 153 21.45 1.20 12.42
C GLY A 153 21.96 -0.14 11.89
N PRO A 154 23.17 -0.55 12.29
CA PRO A 154 23.73 -1.87 11.97
C PRO A 154 22.77 -3.00 12.34
N ASP A 155 22.73 -4.09 11.57
CA ASP A 155 21.83 -5.21 11.87
C ASP A 155 22.22 -5.87 13.21
N LYS A 156 21.23 -6.00 14.08
CA LYS A 156 21.34 -6.58 15.43
C LYS A 156 20.09 -7.39 15.73
N GLU A 157 20.22 -8.35 16.63
CA GLU A 157 19.10 -9.19 17.06
C GLU A 157 18.01 -8.36 17.77
N LYS A 158 18.41 -7.57 18.77
CA LYS A 158 17.53 -6.61 19.45
C LYS A 158 17.28 -5.41 18.53
N ARG A 159 16.01 -5.09 18.29
CA ARG A 159 15.60 -4.02 17.37
C ARG A 159 14.63 -3.06 18.04
N ILE A 160 15.00 -1.79 18.03
CA ILE A 160 14.17 -0.68 18.48
C ILE A 160 13.54 -0.02 17.26
N TYR A 161 12.23 0.21 17.31
CA TYR A 161 11.47 0.89 16.27
C TYR A 161 10.82 2.14 16.85
N LEU A 162 11.15 3.30 16.31
CA LEU A 162 10.56 4.58 16.69
C LEU A 162 9.77 5.18 15.52
N PHE A 163 8.70 5.89 15.85
CA PHE A 163 7.87 6.62 14.92
C PHE A 163 8.13 8.12 15.05
N LEU A 164 8.66 8.74 14.01
CA LEU A 164 8.90 10.18 13.92
C LEU A 164 7.74 10.88 13.21
N HIS A 165 7.09 11.81 13.90
CA HIS A 165 6.05 12.67 13.34
C HIS A 165 6.09 14.03 14.02
N ASP A 166 5.92 15.13 13.28
CA ASP A 166 5.82 16.48 13.82
C ASP A 166 6.98 16.82 14.81
N ASN A 167 8.21 16.42 14.44
CA ASN A 167 9.43 16.49 15.27
C ASN A 167 9.37 15.78 16.64
N HIS A 168 8.51 14.76 16.75
CA HIS A 168 8.29 13.97 17.95
C HIS A 168 8.56 12.48 17.73
N PHE A 169 9.16 11.82 18.72
CA PHE A 169 9.45 10.38 18.69
C PHE A 169 8.52 9.59 19.60
N ASP A 170 7.73 8.71 18.99
CA ASP A 170 6.94 7.68 19.67
C ASP A 170 7.58 6.30 19.51
N VAL A 171 7.19 5.33 20.35
CA VAL A 171 7.71 3.95 20.28
C VAL A 171 6.77 3.07 19.47
N ILE A 172 7.30 2.37 18.47
CA ILE A 172 6.59 1.30 17.77
C ILE A 172 6.88 -0.03 18.47
N THR A 173 5.84 -0.62 19.02
CA THR A 173 5.94 -1.86 19.81
C THR A 173 5.82 -3.12 18.97
N SER A 174 5.21 -3.02 17.78
CA SER A 174 5.01 -4.16 16.88
C SER A 174 4.92 -3.65 15.45
N MET A 175 5.93 -3.97 14.63
CA MET A 175 5.95 -3.63 13.21
C MET A 175 4.80 -4.25 12.41
N PRO A 176 4.45 -5.55 12.56
CA PRO A 176 3.29 -6.13 11.89
C PRO A 176 2.00 -5.34 12.15
N ALA A 177 1.72 -5.03 13.43
CA ALA A 177 0.54 -4.26 13.80
C ALA A 177 0.63 -2.79 13.34
N PHE A 178 1.83 -2.21 13.26
CA PHE A 178 2.03 -0.87 12.72
C PHE A 178 1.68 -0.80 11.23
N VAL A 179 2.09 -1.77 10.42
CA VAL A 179 1.79 -1.83 8.98
C VAL A 179 0.46 -2.52 8.65
N ALA A 180 -0.31 -2.90 9.67
CA ALA A 180 -1.57 -3.63 9.55
C ALA A 180 -1.47 -4.93 8.72
N ARG A 181 -0.45 -5.75 9.03
CA ARG A 181 -0.22 -7.08 8.44
C ARG A 181 0.01 -8.12 9.53
N LYS A 182 -0.14 -9.39 9.19
CA LYS A 182 0.10 -10.49 10.16
C LYS A 182 1.58 -10.67 10.49
N MET A 183 2.47 -10.45 9.52
CA MET A 183 3.90 -10.70 9.64
C MET A 183 4.72 -9.55 9.05
N TYR A 184 6.00 -9.47 9.41
CA TYR A 184 6.91 -8.41 8.97
C TYR A 184 8.36 -8.92 8.84
N CYS A 185 9.02 -8.72 7.69
CA CYS A 185 10.45 -9.03 7.53
C CYS A 185 11.26 -7.80 7.92
N HIS A 186 12.07 -7.95 8.97
CA HIS A 186 12.94 -6.88 9.48
C HIS A 186 14.12 -6.57 8.56
N THR A 187 14.49 -7.49 7.67
CA THR A 187 15.54 -7.31 6.66
C THR A 187 15.03 -6.53 5.46
N CYS A 188 13.92 -6.97 4.85
CA CYS A 188 13.31 -6.32 3.68
C CYS A 188 12.40 -5.13 4.02
N LYS A 189 12.15 -4.89 5.31
CA LYS A 189 11.26 -3.85 5.81
C LYS A 189 9.85 -3.90 5.20
N LYS A 190 9.28 -5.11 5.06
CA LYS A 190 8.00 -5.37 4.37
C LYS A 190 7.04 -6.18 5.23
N GLY A 191 5.79 -5.73 5.31
CA GLY A 191 4.68 -6.49 5.89
C GLY A 191 4.04 -7.45 4.89
N TYR A 192 3.60 -8.60 5.38
CA TYR A 192 2.96 -9.66 4.58
C TYR A 192 2.01 -10.49 5.45
N ASP A 193 1.06 -11.18 4.85
CA ASP A 193 0.04 -11.92 5.61
C ASP A 193 0.29 -13.42 5.64
N HIS A 194 0.98 -13.96 4.64
CA HIS A 194 1.36 -15.37 4.57
C HIS A 194 2.85 -15.55 4.27
N GLN A 195 3.51 -16.49 4.94
CA GLN A 195 4.95 -16.78 4.77
C GLN A 195 5.36 -17.03 3.31
N ARG A 196 4.46 -17.59 2.49
CA ARG A 196 4.67 -17.84 1.06
C ARG A 196 4.75 -16.57 0.19
N GLU A 197 4.16 -15.48 0.66
CA GLU A 197 4.11 -14.19 -0.07
C GLU A 197 5.39 -13.40 0.07
N HIS A 198 6.19 -13.68 1.10
CA HIS A 198 7.40 -12.95 1.39
C HIS A 198 8.58 -13.88 1.68
N LEU A 199 9.57 -13.82 0.79
CA LEU A 199 10.87 -14.42 1.00
C LEU A 199 11.91 -13.31 0.83
N CYS A 200 12.65 -13.01 1.89
CA CYS A 200 13.62 -11.92 1.89
C CYS A 200 14.66 -12.21 0.78
N GLY A 201 15.14 -11.19 0.04
CA GLY A 201 15.84 -11.36 -1.24
C GLY A 201 17.10 -12.25 -1.20
N ASP A 202 17.70 -12.43 -0.02
CA ASP A 202 18.89 -13.27 0.22
C ASP A 202 18.56 -14.72 0.62
N MET A 203 17.29 -15.00 0.90
CA MET A 203 16.79 -16.34 1.17
C MET A 203 16.30 -16.97 -0.13
N CYS A 204 17.04 -17.97 -0.58
CA CYS A 204 16.57 -18.88 -1.61
C CYS A 204 15.23 -19.51 -1.19
N LYS A 205 14.21 -19.52 -2.07
CA LYS A 205 12.85 -20.10 -1.83
C LYS A 205 12.81 -21.55 -1.31
N LEU A 206 13.97 -22.18 -1.18
CA LEU A 206 14.20 -23.60 -0.93
C LEU A 206 14.97 -23.84 0.38
N PHE A 207 15.55 -22.79 0.95
CA PHE A 207 16.11 -22.79 2.30
C PHE A 207 15.16 -21.97 3.17
N TYR A 208 14.24 -22.67 3.84
CA TYR A 208 13.47 -22.06 4.94
C TYR A 208 14.37 -21.66 6.12
N PHE A 209 15.63 -22.13 6.13
CA PHE A 209 16.63 -21.85 7.13
C PHE A 209 18.03 -21.81 6.49
N GLN A 210 18.74 -20.69 6.65
CA GLN A 210 20.14 -20.41 6.30
C GLN A 210 20.48 -19.79 4.94
N ASN A 211 21.26 -18.70 5.05
CA ASN A 211 21.99 -18.02 3.99
C ASN A 211 23.13 -18.93 3.49
N GLY A 212 22.96 -19.57 2.33
CA GLY A 212 24.09 -20.13 1.60
C GLY A 212 24.87 -19.01 0.88
N PRO A 213 26.21 -19.10 0.76
CA PRO A 213 27.00 -18.11 0.02
C PRO A 213 26.54 -18.01 -1.44
N ILE A 214 26.57 -16.79 -1.99
CA ILE A 214 26.29 -16.53 -3.41
C ILE A 214 27.52 -16.96 -4.20
N VAL A 215 27.38 -18.02 -5.00
CA VAL A 215 28.50 -18.58 -5.78
C VAL A 215 28.36 -18.28 -7.28
N SER A 216 27.14 -18.32 -7.83
CA SER A 216 26.88 -18.02 -9.24
C SER A 216 25.39 -17.81 -9.53
N TRP A 217 25.07 -16.89 -10.43
CA TRP A 217 23.69 -16.68 -10.91
C TRP A 217 23.35 -17.67 -12.03
N ILE A 218 22.29 -18.45 -11.84
CA ILE A 218 21.88 -19.50 -12.78
C ILE A 218 20.44 -19.23 -13.24
N SER A 219 20.24 -19.15 -14.55
CA SER A 219 18.92 -19.02 -15.17
C SER A 219 18.31 -20.39 -15.42
N CYS A 220 17.01 -20.56 -15.13
CA CYS A 220 16.26 -21.74 -15.53
C CYS A 220 15.50 -21.51 -16.83
N SER A 221 15.75 -22.36 -17.82
CA SER A 221 15.04 -22.39 -19.11
C SER A 221 13.55 -22.69 -18.99
N ASP A 222 13.14 -23.44 -17.96
CA ASP A 222 11.77 -23.98 -17.89
C ASP A 222 10.78 -22.98 -17.26
N CYS A 223 11.27 -22.12 -16.36
CA CYS A 223 10.44 -21.12 -15.69
C CYS A 223 10.94 -19.68 -15.83
N ASN A 224 12.05 -19.47 -16.55
CA ASN A 224 12.73 -18.18 -16.78
C ASN A 224 13.09 -17.41 -15.50
N ARG A 225 13.23 -18.12 -14.37
CA ARG A 225 13.66 -17.55 -13.09
C ARG A 225 15.15 -17.70 -12.90
N ILE A 226 15.75 -16.77 -12.15
CA ILE A 226 17.18 -16.73 -11.86
C ILE A 226 17.41 -17.12 -10.39
N PHE A 227 18.46 -17.89 -10.13
CA PHE A 227 18.82 -18.44 -8.82
C PHE A 227 20.26 -18.06 -8.46
N LYS A 228 20.54 -17.92 -7.15
CA LYS A 228 21.83 -17.43 -6.62
C LYS A 228 22.90 -18.52 -6.39
N SER A 229 22.55 -19.80 -6.57
CA SER A 229 23.47 -20.93 -6.40
C SER A 229 22.98 -22.18 -7.14
N GLN A 230 23.91 -23.09 -7.44
CA GLN A 230 23.61 -24.37 -8.09
C GLN A 230 22.67 -25.25 -7.24
N GLU A 231 22.80 -25.18 -5.91
CA GLU A 231 21.92 -25.87 -4.97
C GLU A 231 20.47 -25.35 -5.07
N CYS A 232 20.30 -24.03 -5.15
CA CYS A 232 19.00 -23.41 -5.39
C CYS A 232 18.39 -23.82 -6.72
N PHE A 233 19.21 -23.96 -7.77
CA PHE A 233 18.72 -24.42 -9.06
C PHE A 233 18.25 -25.89 -9.00
N HIS A 234 19.04 -26.80 -8.43
CA HIS A 234 18.64 -28.21 -8.35
C HIS A 234 17.36 -28.39 -7.52
N ARG A 235 17.27 -27.78 -6.34
CA ARG A 235 16.10 -27.99 -5.47
C ARG A 235 14.84 -27.31 -6.01
N HIS A 236 14.94 -26.28 -6.87
CA HIS A 236 13.77 -25.70 -7.52
C HIS A 236 13.13 -26.65 -8.53
N LYS A 237 13.94 -27.54 -9.13
CA LYS A 237 13.51 -28.61 -10.04
C LYS A 237 13.12 -29.89 -9.32
N GLN A 238 13.56 -30.10 -8.08
CA GLN A 238 13.19 -31.27 -7.27
C GLN A 238 11.73 -31.22 -6.83
N ASN A 239 11.07 -32.37 -6.89
CA ASN A 239 9.76 -32.58 -6.30
C ASN A 239 9.90 -32.82 -4.80
N VAL A 240 8.92 -32.36 -4.00
CA VAL A 240 8.88 -32.63 -2.56
C VAL A 240 7.74 -33.62 -2.32
N GLY A 241 8.09 -34.90 -2.14
CA GLY A 241 7.10 -35.98 -2.10
C GLY A 241 6.31 -36.07 -3.41
N ASN A 242 4.97 -36.12 -3.30
CA ASN A 242 4.06 -36.16 -4.46
C ASN A 242 3.73 -34.76 -5.03
N ALA A 243 4.27 -33.68 -4.45
CA ALA A 243 4.00 -32.32 -4.91
C ALA A 243 4.91 -31.95 -6.11
N LYS A 244 4.32 -31.33 -7.13
CA LYS A 244 5.05 -30.75 -8.26
C LYS A 244 6.09 -29.75 -7.78
N SER A 245 7.28 -29.79 -8.37
CA SER A 245 8.35 -28.83 -8.05
C SER A 245 7.91 -27.38 -8.28
N ILE A 246 8.56 -26.45 -7.58
CA ILE A 246 8.29 -25.01 -7.72
C ILE A 246 8.54 -24.56 -9.18
N CYS A 247 9.46 -25.21 -9.89
CA CYS A 247 9.68 -25.03 -11.33
C CYS A 247 8.39 -25.24 -12.15
N MET A 248 7.65 -26.31 -11.85
CA MET A 248 6.47 -26.72 -12.60
C MET A 248 5.21 -25.94 -12.20
N SER A 249 5.25 -25.21 -11.09
CA SER A 249 4.10 -24.45 -10.57
C SER A 249 4.17 -22.96 -10.89
N ILE A 250 5.36 -22.38 -11.07
CA ILE A 250 5.53 -20.92 -11.22
C ILE A 250 6.33 -20.63 -12.49
N ALA A 251 5.93 -19.59 -13.24
CA ALA A 251 6.67 -19.09 -14.39
C ALA A 251 6.94 -17.58 -14.27
N LYS A 252 7.98 -17.11 -14.95
CA LYS A 252 8.31 -15.69 -15.15
C LYS A 252 8.22 -15.35 -16.63
N CYS A 253 7.54 -14.27 -16.98
CA CYS A 253 7.57 -13.75 -18.35
C CYS A 253 8.95 -13.09 -18.63
N PRO A 254 9.63 -13.42 -19.75
CA PRO A 254 10.91 -12.79 -20.10
C PRO A 254 10.77 -11.33 -20.54
N HIS A 255 9.60 -10.91 -21.04
CA HIS A 255 9.37 -9.56 -21.56
C HIS A 255 8.92 -8.57 -20.48
N CYS A 256 7.89 -8.91 -19.69
CA CYS A 256 7.37 -8.01 -18.65
C CYS A 256 7.89 -8.33 -17.24
N ASN A 257 8.73 -9.35 -17.07
CA ASN A 257 9.25 -9.82 -15.79
C ASN A 257 8.19 -10.28 -14.75
N ARG A 258 6.90 -10.30 -15.10
CA ARG A 258 5.81 -10.77 -14.21
C ARG A 258 6.01 -12.23 -13.84
N VAL A 259 5.85 -12.54 -12.56
CA VAL A 259 5.85 -13.91 -12.01
C VAL A 259 4.42 -14.31 -11.70
N PHE A 260 3.98 -15.48 -12.15
CA PHE A 260 2.62 -15.98 -11.98
C PHE A 260 2.59 -17.50 -11.79
N GLU A 261 1.54 -18.01 -11.17
CA GLU A 261 1.31 -19.45 -11.05
C GLU A 261 0.79 -20.02 -12.37
N ARG A 262 1.33 -21.17 -12.80
CA ARG A 262 0.92 -21.86 -14.03
C ARG A 262 -0.52 -22.38 -13.97
N THR A 263 -1.09 -22.50 -12.77
CA THR A 263 -2.51 -22.79 -12.50
C THR A 263 -3.41 -21.59 -12.73
N GLU A 264 -2.92 -20.38 -12.44
CA GLU A 264 -3.65 -19.11 -12.64
C GLU A 264 -3.63 -18.69 -14.12
N LEU A 265 -2.45 -18.75 -14.74
CA LEU A 265 -2.25 -18.36 -16.13
C LEU A 265 -1.17 -19.25 -16.75
N ARG A 266 -1.51 -19.93 -17.84
CA ARG A 266 -0.49 -20.68 -18.57
C ARG A 266 0.49 -19.71 -19.25
N PRO A 267 1.82 -19.99 -19.25
CA PRO A 267 2.80 -19.06 -19.80
C PRO A 267 2.59 -18.71 -21.28
N ASP A 268 2.06 -19.65 -22.07
CA ASP A 268 1.69 -19.49 -23.48
C ASP A 268 0.50 -18.55 -23.70
N LEU A 269 -0.39 -18.43 -22.71
CA LEU A 269 -1.55 -17.52 -22.75
C LEU A 269 -1.24 -16.14 -22.16
N HIS A 270 -0.02 -15.95 -21.63
CA HIS A 270 0.38 -14.68 -21.06
C HIS A 270 0.69 -13.66 -22.17
N HIS A 271 -0.10 -12.60 -22.20
CA HIS A 271 0.13 -11.44 -23.06
C HIS A 271 0.54 -10.26 -22.19
N CYS A 272 1.73 -9.71 -22.45
CA CYS A 272 2.24 -8.56 -21.71
C CYS A 272 1.30 -7.36 -21.89
N GLY A 273 1.02 -6.63 -20.81
CA GLY A 273 0.12 -5.47 -20.85
C GLY A 273 -1.38 -5.80 -20.81
N LEU A 274 -1.78 -7.07 -20.85
CA LEU A 274 -3.17 -7.49 -20.65
C LEU A 274 -3.43 -7.95 -19.21
N LYS A 275 -4.62 -7.65 -18.69
CA LYS A 275 -5.16 -8.15 -17.42
C LYS A 275 -6.50 -8.82 -17.64
N ARG A 276 -6.84 -9.85 -16.86
CA ARG A 276 -8.22 -10.38 -16.85
C ARG A 276 -9.11 -9.42 -16.08
N CYS A 277 -10.12 -8.87 -16.72
CA CYS A 277 -11.15 -8.07 -16.07
C CYS A 277 -12.06 -8.98 -15.23
N SER A 278 -12.35 -8.61 -13.99
CA SER A 278 -13.28 -9.37 -13.12
C SER A 278 -14.75 -9.14 -13.46
N ILE A 279 -15.06 -8.16 -14.32
CA ILE A 279 -16.43 -7.81 -14.70
C ILE A 279 -16.81 -8.54 -16.00
N CYS A 280 -16.05 -8.33 -17.08
CA CYS A 280 -16.33 -8.97 -18.37
C CYS A 280 -15.59 -10.30 -18.58
N GLU A 281 -14.75 -10.71 -17.62
CA GLU A 281 -13.95 -11.93 -17.63
C GLU A 281 -12.94 -12.10 -18.78
N LYS A 282 -12.79 -11.08 -19.64
CA LYS A 282 -11.86 -11.05 -20.78
C LYS A 282 -10.48 -10.52 -20.39
N TYR A 283 -9.45 -10.96 -21.11
CA TYR A 283 -8.12 -10.34 -21.06
C TYR A 283 -8.10 -9.08 -21.89
N VAL A 284 -7.79 -7.95 -21.27
CA VAL A 284 -7.97 -6.61 -21.82
C VAL A 284 -6.76 -5.75 -21.48
N GLY A 285 -6.48 -4.76 -22.34
CA GLY A 285 -5.39 -3.80 -22.11
C GLY A 285 -5.57 -3.08 -20.78
N ILE A 286 -4.48 -2.90 -20.03
CA ILE A 286 -4.57 -2.24 -18.71
C ILE A 286 -5.01 -0.77 -18.85
N GLU A 287 -4.63 -0.11 -19.94
CA GLU A 287 -4.83 1.33 -20.14
C GLU A 287 -6.17 1.66 -20.81
N ASP A 288 -6.60 0.87 -21.80
CA ASP A 288 -7.77 1.21 -22.64
C ASP A 288 -9.07 0.51 -22.21
N HIS A 289 -9.05 -0.26 -21.12
CA HIS A 289 -10.22 -1.02 -20.72
C HIS A 289 -11.21 -0.21 -19.89
N GLN A 290 -12.37 0.09 -20.49
CA GLN A 290 -13.44 0.91 -19.91
C GLN A 290 -14.59 0.11 -19.25
N CYS A 291 -14.34 -1.10 -18.76
CA CYS A 291 -15.37 -1.88 -18.05
C CYS A 291 -15.33 -1.52 -16.55
N TYR A 292 -16.04 -0.45 -16.18
CA TYR A 292 -16.08 0.05 -14.80
C TYR A 292 -17.34 -0.38 -14.03
N MET A 293 -18.38 -0.81 -14.75
CA MET A 293 -19.68 -1.15 -14.17
C MET A 293 -20.02 -2.61 -14.45
N GLN A 294 -20.57 -3.30 -13.44
CA GLN A 294 -21.08 -4.65 -13.61
C GLN A 294 -22.43 -4.60 -14.31
N PRO A 295 -22.63 -5.36 -15.41
CA PRO A 295 -23.96 -5.50 -15.98
C PRO A 295 -24.89 -6.15 -14.95
N VAL A 296 -26.13 -5.65 -14.87
CA VAL A 296 -27.16 -6.22 -14.01
C VAL A 296 -27.37 -7.66 -14.44
N LYS A 297 -27.22 -8.60 -13.50
CA LYS A 297 -27.46 -10.02 -13.78
C LYS A 297 -28.96 -10.21 -13.99
N GLU A 298 -29.35 -10.69 -15.17
CA GLU A 298 -30.72 -11.15 -15.39
C GLU A 298 -31.05 -12.21 -14.34
N LYS A 299 -32.05 -11.95 -13.50
CA LYS A 299 -32.61 -12.99 -12.65
C LYS A 299 -33.37 -13.93 -13.58
N PRO A 300 -33.09 -15.25 -13.60
CA PRO A 300 -33.90 -16.17 -14.37
C PRO A 300 -35.36 -16.04 -13.90
N ARG A 301 -36.27 -15.80 -14.85
CA ARG A 301 -37.71 -15.86 -14.61
C ARG A 301 -37.99 -17.21 -13.94
N ARG A 302 -38.42 -17.18 -12.67
CA ARG A 302 -39.04 -18.36 -12.08
C ARG A 302 -40.35 -18.54 -12.84
N GLU A 303 -40.45 -19.58 -13.65
CA GLU A 303 -41.75 -20.10 -14.06
C GLU A 303 -42.48 -20.52 -12.79
N THR A 304 -43.35 -19.64 -12.29
CA THR A 304 -44.34 -19.98 -11.28
C THR A 304 -45.31 -20.96 -11.93
N ASN A 305 -45.10 -22.25 -11.67
CA ASN A 305 -46.13 -23.26 -11.88
C ASN A 305 -47.35 -22.88 -11.02
N MET A 306 -48.46 -22.64 -11.70
CA MET A 306 -49.76 -22.38 -11.11
C MET A 306 -50.28 -23.61 -10.35
N CYS A 307 -50.40 -23.49 -9.04
CA CYS A 307 -51.53 -23.99 -8.27
C CYS A 307 -51.50 -23.31 -6.89
N ASP A 308 -52.27 -22.23 -6.75
CA ASP A 308 -53.33 -22.10 -5.75
C ASP A 308 -53.78 -20.63 -5.70
N ASP A 309 -55.10 -20.46 -5.75
CA ASP A 309 -55.83 -19.21 -5.74
C ASP A 309 -55.49 -18.36 -4.51
N GLU A 310 -55.05 -17.12 -4.72
CA GLU A 310 -55.51 -15.92 -4.01
C GLU A 310 -54.84 -14.67 -4.62
N ALA A 311 -55.64 -13.63 -4.79
CA ALA A 311 -55.35 -12.44 -5.56
C ALA A 311 -54.15 -11.64 -5.05
N ASP A 312 -53.25 -11.25 -5.94
CA ASP A 312 -52.51 -9.99 -5.83
C ASP A 312 -52.22 -9.46 -7.25
N GLU A 313 -52.83 -8.32 -7.56
CA GLU A 313 -52.57 -7.54 -8.77
C GLU A 313 -51.23 -6.81 -8.59
N ASP A 314 -50.13 -7.37 -9.10
CA ASP A 314 -48.92 -6.58 -9.39
C ASP A 314 -48.12 -7.26 -10.50
N VAL A 315 -48.49 -6.94 -11.74
CA VAL A 315 -47.70 -7.24 -12.94
C VAL A 315 -46.46 -6.34 -12.91
N HIS A 316 -45.37 -6.81 -12.31
CA HIS A 316 -44.05 -6.18 -12.45
C HIS A 316 -43.56 -6.32 -13.89
N GLU A 317 -43.87 -5.32 -14.70
CA GLU A 317 -43.30 -5.06 -16.01
C GLU A 317 -41.77 -4.91 -15.90
N SER A 318 -41.04 -5.33 -16.94
CA SER A 318 -39.58 -5.50 -16.96
C SER A 318 -38.79 -4.34 -16.36
N GLY A 319 -37.96 -4.60 -15.34
CA GLY A 319 -37.07 -3.63 -14.68
C GLY A 319 -35.84 -3.21 -15.51
N TYR A 320 -36.02 -2.92 -16.80
CA TYR A 320 -35.06 -2.11 -17.55
C TYR A 320 -35.53 -0.65 -17.42
N ASN A 321 -34.62 0.27 -17.06
CA ASN A 321 -34.82 1.71 -16.79
C ASN A 321 -35.03 2.14 -15.31
N GLU A 322 -34.52 1.40 -14.32
CA GLU A 322 -34.53 1.91 -12.93
C GLU A 322 -33.46 2.98 -12.69
N LEU A 323 -32.39 3.00 -13.52
CA LEU A 323 -31.27 3.93 -13.38
C LEU A 323 -31.03 4.74 -14.65
N LEU A 324 -30.98 6.07 -14.49
CA LEU A 324 -30.56 7.04 -15.50
C LEU A 324 -29.26 7.70 -15.04
N PHE A 325 -28.24 7.68 -15.88
CA PHE A 325 -26.97 8.37 -15.67
C PHE A 325 -26.98 9.66 -16.48
N PHE A 326 -26.77 10.81 -15.86
CA PHE A 326 -26.75 12.08 -16.58
C PHE A 326 -25.67 13.03 -16.07
N ASP A 327 -25.20 13.89 -16.96
CA ASP A 327 -24.25 14.96 -16.65
C ASP A 327 -24.71 16.28 -17.28
N PHE A 328 -24.30 17.40 -16.67
CA PHE A 328 -24.62 18.75 -17.15
C PHE A 328 -23.35 19.54 -17.43
N GLU A 329 -23.31 20.18 -18.60
CA GLU A 329 -22.43 21.32 -18.82
C GLU A 329 -23.17 22.61 -18.50
N CYS A 330 -22.46 23.58 -17.91
CA CYS A 330 -23.02 24.85 -17.47
C CYS A 330 -22.22 26.04 -18.01
N ILE A 331 -22.92 27.11 -18.38
CA ILE A 331 -22.34 28.43 -18.65
C ILE A 331 -22.35 29.25 -17.34
N GLN A 332 -21.34 30.10 -17.16
CA GLN A 332 -21.13 30.88 -15.93
C GLN A 332 -20.99 32.39 -16.17
N GLU A 333 -21.42 32.91 -17.31
CA GLU A 333 -21.20 34.31 -17.72
C GLU A 333 -21.73 35.34 -16.70
N ASN A 334 -22.81 35.01 -15.99
CA ASN A 334 -23.45 35.88 -14.99
C ASN A 334 -23.14 35.47 -13.53
N ALA A 335 -22.03 34.77 -13.29
CA ALA A 335 -21.67 34.21 -11.96
C ALA A 335 -22.74 33.26 -11.37
N THR A 336 -23.66 32.78 -12.19
CA THR A 336 -24.68 31.76 -11.88
C THR A 336 -24.44 30.58 -12.81
N HIS A 337 -24.51 29.35 -12.30
CA HIS A 337 -24.35 28.15 -13.12
C HIS A 337 -25.69 27.85 -13.82
N GLU A 338 -25.73 28.08 -15.12
CA GLU A 338 -26.90 27.79 -15.95
C GLU A 338 -26.60 26.60 -16.88
N PRO A 339 -27.31 25.46 -16.73
CA PRO A 339 -27.12 24.30 -17.60
C PRO A 339 -27.46 24.65 -19.06
N ASN A 340 -26.54 24.33 -19.97
CA ASN A 340 -26.72 24.53 -21.42
C ASN A 340 -26.60 23.24 -22.25
N LEU A 341 -26.19 22.14 -21.62
CA LEU A 341 -26.21 20.79 -22.18
C LEU A 341 -26.47 19.78 -21.06
N CYS A 342 -27.34 18.80 -21.32
CA CYS A 342 -27.53 17.61 -20.51
C CYS A 342 -27.44 16.38 -21.40
N VAL A 343 -26.62 15.41 -21.00
CA VAL A 343 -26.50 14.11 -21.69
C VAL A 343 -26.93 13.04 -20.69
N ILE A 344 -27.86 12.18 -21.09
CA ILE A 344 -28.40 11.09 -20.28
C ILE A 344 -28.16 9.78 -21.00
N GLN A 345 -27.85 8.74 -20.24
CA GLN A 345 -27.74 7.36 -20.70
C GLN A 345 -28.50 6.42 -19.74
N ASN A 346 -29.28 5.49 -20.28
CA ASN A 346 -29.92 4.42 -19.47
C ASN A 346 -29.01 3.18 -19.35
N GLU A 347 -29.49 2.17 -18.63
CA GLU A 347 -28.78 0.89 -18.45
C GLU A 347 -28.60 0.08 -19.75
N ALA A 348 -29.44 0.32 -20.76
CA ALA A 348 -29.35 -0.31 -22.08
C ALA A 348 -28.33 0.40 -23.01
N GLY A 349 -27.85 1.58 -22.62
CA GLY A 349 -26.94 2.41 -23.41
C GLY A 349 -27.64 3.37 -24.37
N ASP A 350 -28.96 3.51 -24.29
CA ASP A 350 -29.72 4.53 -25.03
C ASP A 350 -29.40 5.92 -24.48
N GLU A 351 -29.24 6.89 -25.37
CA GLU A 351 -28.80 8.24 -25.04
C GLU A 351 -29.85 9.30 -25.38
N TRP A 352 -30.04 10.28 -24.49
CA TRP A 352 -30.85 11.47 -24.71
C TRP A 352 -30.02 12.74 -24.45
N MET A 353 -30.26 13.77 -25.27
CA MET A 353 -29.50 15.02 -25.21
C MET A 353 -30.44 16.22 -25.20
N PHE A 354 -30.23 17.14 -24.24
CA PHE A 354 -30.95 18.41 -24.12
C PHE A 354 -29.97 19.57 -24.20
N GLN A 355 -30.12 20.46 -25.19
CA GLN A 355 -29.18 21.55 -25.45
C GLN A 355 -29.88 22.90 -25.60
N GLY A 356 -29.30 23.94 -25.00
CA GLY A 356 -29.73 25.33 -25.12
C GLY A 356 -30.09 25.98 -23.78
N HIS A 357 -30.62 27.20 -23.83
CA HIS A 357 -30.94 27.97 -22.63
C HIS A 357 -32.06 27.36 -21.76
N ASN A 358 -32.85 26.44 -22.33
CA ASN A 358 -33.94 25.76 -21.62
C ASN A 358 -33.60 24.33 -21.18
N THR A 359 -32.33 23.90 -21.33
CA THR A 359 -31.87 22.52 -21.06
C THR A 359 -32.40 21.94 -19.75
N ARG A 360 -32.38 22.72 -18.66
CA ARG A 360 -32.89 22.27 -17.35
C ARG A 360 -34.37 21.89 -17.42
N ASN A 361 -35.20 22.75 -18.02
CA ASN A 361 -36.64 22.56 -18.01
C ASN A 361 -37.03 21.41 -18.96
N ASP A 362 -36.40 21.34 -20.14
CA ASP A 362 -36.64 20.27 -21.11
C ASP A 362 -36.26 18.90 -20.52
N PHE A 363 -35.13 18.83 -19.82
CA PHE A 363 -34.72 17.63 -19.08
C PHE A 363 -35.73 17.25 -17.99
N CYS A 364 -36.14 18.20 -17.14
CA CYS A 364 -37.11 17.91 -16.08
C CYS A 364 -38.47 17.48 -16.63
N GLU A 365 -38.95 18.11 -17.70
CA GLU A 365 -40.19 17.71 -18.35
C GLU A 365 -40.10 16.29 -18.90
N TRP A 366 -38.98 15.93 -19.53
CA TRP A 366 -38.76 14.58 -20.02
C TRP A 366 -38.68 13.57 -18.88
N LEU A 367 -37.89 13.84 -17.84
CA LEU A 367 -37.66 12.94 -16.70
C LEU A 367 -38.96 12.61 -15.95
N PHE A 368 -39.87 13.58 -15.83
CA PHE A 368 -41.11 13.39 -15.08
C PHE A 368 -42.29 12.87 -15.91
N ARG A 369 -42.11 12.66 -17.23
CA ARG A 369 -43.16 12.09 -18.11
C ARG A 369 -43.31 10.57 -17.99
N LYS A 370 -42.40 9.85 -17.32
CA LYS A 370 -42.44 8.38 -17.08
C LYS A 370 -42.51 7.48 -18.33
N GLU A 371 -42.34 8.02 -19.54
CA GLU A 371 -42.46 7.29 -20.81
C GLU A 371 -41.09 7.03 -21.49
N HIS A 372 -40.05 6.75 -20.70
CA HIS A 372 -38.67 6.62 -21.19
C HIS A 372 -37.96 5.36 -20.69
#